data_AF-A0A2H0YRW4-F1
#
_entry.id   AF-A0A2H0YRW4-F1
#
_cell.length_a   1.000
_cell.length_b   1.000
_cell.length_c   1.000
_cell.angle_alpha   90.00
_cell.angle_beta   90.00
_cell.angle_gamma   90.00
#
_symmetry.space_group_name_H-M   'P 1'
#
loop_
_entity.id
_entity.type
_entity.pdbx_description
1 polymer ?
#
loop_
_entity_poly.entity_id
_entity_poly.type
_entity_poly.pdbx_seq_one_letter_code
_entity_poly.pdbx_strand_id
1 'polypeptide(L)'
;DATCPRVTKVQTIIHKHAMQGYSSIIIGDQDHPEVVGLLGYAEENGYVVSNIEGLDSLPAFDKAIIVAQTTQNTFFYEEVKKW
;
A
#
# COMPACT_ATOMS: atom_id res chain seq x y z
N ASP A 1 21.80 4.23 4.89
CA ASP A 1 20.49 3.97 4.29
C ASP A 1 20.51 4.52 2.87
N ALA A 2 20.36 3.66 1.87
CA ALA A 2 20.39 4.02 0.44
C ALA A 2 19.01 3.87 -0.20
N THR A 3 17.96 3.98 0.61
CA THR A 3 16.57 3.87 0.14
C THR A 3 16.27 4.98 -0.87
N CYS A 4 15.66 4.59 -2.00
CA CYS A 4 15.26 5.53 -3.05
C CYS A 4 14.31 6.60 -2.50
N PRO A 5 14.50 7.91 -2.80
CA PRO A 5 13.65 8.99 -2.28
C PRO A 5 12.16 8.81 -2.57
N ARG A 6 11.81 8.08 -3.63
CA ARG A 6 10.42 7.74 -3.96
C ARG A 6 9.81 6.79 -2.93
N VAL A 7 10.55 5.78 -2.49
CA VAL A 7 10.10 4.82 -1.48
C VAL A 7 9.94 5.52 -0.12
N THR A 8 10.90 6.36 0.26
CA THR A 8 10.81 7.18 1.48
C THR A 8 9.57 8.07 1.51
N LYS A 9 9.18 8.64 0.35
CA LYS A 9 7.95 9.43 0.25
C LYS A 9 6.71 8.58 0.51
N VAL A 10 6.65 7.35 -0.04
CA VAL A 10 5.53 6.44 0.20
C VAL A 10 5.47 6.03 1.67
N GLN A 11 6.61 5.66 2.27
CA GLN A 11 6.70 5.34 3.71
C GLN A 11 6.18 6.49 4.58
N THR A 12 6.57 7.74 4.28
CA THR A 12 6.11 8.93 4.99
C THR A 12 4.59 9.13 4.87
N ILE A 13 4.02 8.89 3.69
CA ILE A 13 2.57 8.99 3.46
C ILE A 13 1.83 7.93 4.27
N ILE A 14 2.29 6.68 4.22
CA ILE A 14 1.71 5.57 4.98
C ILE A 14 1.71 5.90 6.47
N HIS A 15 2.89 6.21 7.03
CA HIS A 15 3.03 6.49 8.46
C HIS A 15 2.15 7.66 8.92
N LYS A 16 2.12 8.75 8.15
CA LYS A 16 1.28 9.91 8.49
C LYS A 16 -0.21 9.56 8.56
N HIS A 17 -0.70 8.72 7.66
CA HIS A 17 -2.11 8.34 7.62
C HIS A 17 -2.43 7.25 8.65
N ALA A 18 -1.51 6.31 8.91
CA ALA A 18 -1.62 5.34 9.99
C ALA A 18 -1.82 6.06 11.35
N MET A 19 -1.02 7.10 11.63
CA MET A 19 -1.17 7.94 12.83
C MET A 19 -2.53 8.68 12.91
N GLN A 20 -3.24 8.82 11.79
CA GLN A 20 -4.56 9.45 11.72
C GLN A 20 -5.71 8.41 11.74
N GLY A 21 -5.39 7.13 11.95
CA GLY A 21 -6.35 6.03 11.98
C GLY A 21 -6.82 5.56 10.60
N TYR A 22 -6.04 5.82 9.54
CA TYR A 22 -6.34 5.29 8.21
C TYR A 22 -5.75 3.89 8.04
N SER A 23 -6.49 3.04 7.35
CA SER A 23 -5.95 1.78 6.82
C SER A 23 -5.10 2.05 5.58
N SER A 24 -4.00 1.32 5.44
CA SER A 24 -3.09 1.46 4.30
C SER A 24 -3.16 0.21 3.43
N ILE A 25 -3.73 0.36 2.24
CA ILE A 25 -3.84 -0.69 1.23
C ILE A 25 -2.64 -0.56 0.29
N ILE A 26 -1.77 -1.55 0.31
CA ILE A 26 -0.53 -1.61 -0.45
C ILE A 26 -0.73 -2.57 -1.62
N ILE A 27 -0.72 -2.01 -2.82
CA ILE A 27 -0.84 -2.73 -4.09
C ILE A 27 0.56 -3.23 -4.48
N GLY A 28 0.78 -4.54 -4.43
CA GLY A 28 2.07 -5.14 -4.74
C GLY A 28 2.20 -6.60 -4.32
N ASP A 29 3.40 -7.14 -4.46
CA ASP A 29 3.74 -8.49 -4.01
C ASP A 29 4.12 -8.49 -2.52
N GLN A 30 3.41 -9.28 -1.72
CA GLN A 30 3.59 -9.35 -0.26
C GLN A 30 5.01 -9.75 0.14
N ASP A 31 5.69 -10.58 -0.65
CA ASP A 31 7.04 -11.05 -0.36
C ASP A 31 8.13 -10.10 -0.88
N HIS A 32 7.75 -9.04 -1.60
CA HIS A 32 8.72 -8.10 -2.15
C HIS A 32 9.33 -7.20 -1.06
N PRO A 33 10.66 -7.04 -0.99
CA PRO A 33 11.32 -6.26 0.06
C PRO A 33 10.80 -4.82 0.22
N GLU A 34 10.41 -4.18 -0.88
CA GLU A 34 9.76 -2.86 -0.84
C GLU A 34 8.44 -2.89 -0.08
N VAL A 35 7.56 -3.86 -0.37
CA VAL A 35 6.23 -4.00 0.24
C VAL A 35 6.34 -4.37 1.72
N VAL A 36 7.23 -5.32 2.06
CA VAL A 36 7.55 -5.64 3.45
C VAL A 36 8.02 -4.39 4.22
N GLY A 37 8.86 -3.58 3.58
CA GLY A 37 9.29 -2.30 4.11
C GLY A 37 8.12 -1.34 4.35
N LEU A 38 7.22 -1.20 3.37
CA LEU A 38 6.03 -0.33 3.48
C LEU A 38 5.06 -0.78 4.59
N LEU A 39 4.84 -2.09 4.74
CA LEU A 39 4.00 -2.65 5.79
C LEU A 39 4.46 -2.25 7.19
N GLY A 40 5.78 -2.22 7.43
CA GLY A 40 6.33 -1.76 8.70
C GLY A 40 5.94 -0.33 9.08
N TYR A 41 5.61 0.53 8.12
CA TYR A 41 5.14 1.91 8.36
C TYR A 41 3.62 2.00 8.49
N ALA A 42 2.88 0.97 8.08
CA ALA A 42 1.43 0.90 8.18
C ALA A 42 0.94 0.41 9.55
N GLU A 43 1.87 0.07 10.45
CA GLU A 43 1.59 -0.48 11.79
C GLU A 43 0.66 -1.70 11.69
N GLU A 44 -0.40 -1.73 12.47
CA GLU A 44 -1.39 -2.82 12.52
C GLU A 44 -2.53 -2.67 11.49
N ASN A 45 -2.55 -1.58 10.72
CA ASN A 45 -3.61 -1.28 9.73
C ASN A 45 -3.10 -1.38 8.28
N GLY A 46 -2.09 -2.22 8.03
CA GLY A 46 -1.53 -2.48 6.70
C GLY A 46 -2.16 -3.71 6.02
N TYR A 47 -2.55 -3.56 4.77
CA TYR A 47 -3.13 -4.63 3.94
C TYR A 47 -2.37 -4.71 2.62
N VAL A 48 -2.01 -5.90 2.17
CA VAL A 48 -1.37 -6.11 0.87
C VAL A 48 -2.30 -6.85 -0.06
N VAL A 49 -2.40 -6.37 -1.30
CA VAL A 49 -3.16 -7.02 -2.36
C VAL A 49 -2.38 -6.99 -3.66
N SER A 50 -2.41 -8.10 -4.40
CA SER A 50 -1.68 -8.27 -5.65
C SER A 50 -2.60 -8.31 -6.89
N ASN A 51 -3.92 -8.38 -6.68
CA ASN A 51 -4.93 -8.44 -7.74
C ASN A 51 -6.28 -7.84 -7.26
N ILE A 52 -7.24 -7.74 -8.18
CA ILE A 52 -8.56 -7.13 -7.92
C ILE A 52 -9.40 -7.97 -6.94
N GLU A 53 -9.26 -9.30 -7.00
CA GLU A 53 -9.96 -10.23 -6.11
C GLU A 53 -9.54 -10.02 -4.64
N GLY A 54 -8.26 -9.70 -4.43
CA GLY A 54 -7.71 -9.32 -3.13
C GLY A 54 -8.31 -8.01 -2.62
N LEU A 55 -8.51 -7.01 -3.49
CA LEU A 55 -9.19 -5.75 -3.14
C LEU A 55 -10.64 -6.01 -2.71
N ASP A 56 -11.37 -6.83 -3.46
CA ASP A 56 -12.77 -7.16 -3.17
C ASP A 56 -12.93 -7.98 -1.88
N SER A 57 -11.87 -8.66 -1.44
CA SER A 57 -11.85 -9.44 -0.20
C SER A 57 -11.46 -8.61 1.03
N LEU A 58 -11.11 -7.33 0.86
CA LEU A 58 -10.74 -6.47 1.97
C LEU A 58 -11.94 -6.15 2.87
N PRO A 59 -11.72 -5.97 4.19
CA PRO A 59 -12.77 -5.49 5.07
C PRO A 59 -13.19 -4.06 4.69
N ALA A 60 -14.37 -3.65 5.16
CA ALA A 60 -14.77 -2.26 5.04
C ALA A 60 -13.87 -1.37 5.91
N PHE A 61 -13.47 -0.22 5.36
CA PHE A 61 -12.65 0.77 6.06
C PHE A 61 -13.42 2.07 6.21
N ASP A 62 -13.39 2.66 7.41
CA ASP A 62 -13.90 4.02 7.61
C ASP A 62 -13.06 5.06 6.86
N LYS A 63 -11.73 4.85 6.86
CA LYS A 63 -10.75 5.68 6.17
C LYS A 63 -9.62 4.79 5.67
N ALA A 64 -9.30 4.89 4.38
CA ALA A 64 -8.20 4.15 3.79
C ALA A 64 -7.41 5.02 2.80
N ILE A 65 -6.13 4.71 2.65
CA ILE A 65 -5.29 5.17 1.54
C ILE A 65 -4.84 3.97 0.71
N ILE A 66 -4.68 4.18 -0.58
CA ILE A 66 -4.12 3.18 -1.49
C ILE A 66 -2.76 3.67 -1.97
N VAL A 67 -1.75 2.82 -1.85
CA VAL A 67 -0.39 3.07 -2.33
C VAL A 67 0.04 1.89 -3.20
N ALA A 68 0.90 2.13 -4.18
CA ALA A 68 1.39 1.08 -5.07
C ALA A 68 2.91 0.97 -5.02
N GLN A 69 3.40 -0.27 -5.10
CA GLN A 69 4.82 -0.56 -5.29
C GLN A 69 5.32 0.16 -6.55
N THR A 70 6.51 0.77 -6.46
CA THR A 70 7.02 1.66 -7.52
C THR A 70 7.27 0.96 -8.87
N THR A 71 7.46 -0.36 -8.86
CA THR A 71 7.67 -1.20 -10.06
C THR A 71 6.42 -1.98 -10.48
N GLN A 72 5.25 -1.70 -9.92
CA GLN A 72 4.03 -2.45 -10.22
C GLN A 72 3.55 -2.21 -11.65
N ASN A 73 2.92 -3.24 -12.23
CA ASN A 73 2.33 -3.17 -13.56
C ASN A 73 1.23 -2.10 -13.64
N THR A 74 1.32 -1.22 -14.64
CA THR A 74 0.36 -0.13 -14.89
C THR A 74 -1.07 -0.62 -15.12
N PHE A 75 -1.27 -1.83 -15.65
CA PHE A 75 -2.62 -2.38 -15.87
C PHE A 75 -3.39 -2.52 -14.57
N PHE A 76 -2.79 -3.14 -13.56
CA PHE A 76 -3.46 -3.33 -12.28
C PHE A 76 -3.74 -1.98 -11.60
N TYR A 77 -2.80 -1.04 -11.71
CA TYR A 77 -3.00 0.32 -11.19
C TYR A 77 -4.22 1.04 -11.81
N GLU A 78 -4.48 0.85 -13.10
CA GLU A 78 -5.67 1.42 -13.75
C GLU A 78 -6.97 0.71 -13.35
N GLU A 79 -6.92 -0.57 -12.99
CA GLU A 79 -8.07 -1.29 -12.42
C GLU A 79 -8.37 -0.78 -11.00
N VAL A 80 -7.34 -0.63 -10.15
CA VAL A 80 -7.47 -0.08 -8.79
C VAL A 80 -8.08 1.31 -8.78
N LYS A 81 -7.82 2.16 -9.78
CA LYS A 81 -8.43 3.50 -9.88
C LYS A 81 -9.93 3.49 -10.17
N LYS A 82 -10.45 2.41 -10.75
CA LYS A 82 -11.86 2.27 -11.14
C LYS A 82 -12.69 1.57 -10.08
N TRP A 83 -12.03 0.92 -9.14
CA TRP A 83 -12.61 0.37 -7.93
C TRP A 83 -13.00 1.50 -6.97
#